data_AF-A0A945AW62-F1
#
_entry.id   AF-A0A945AW62-F1
#
_cell.length_a   1.000
_cell.length_b   1.000
_cell.length_c   1.000
_cell.angle_alpha   90.00
_cell.angle_beta   90.00
_cell.angle_gamma   90.00
#
_symmetry.space_group_name_H-M   'P 1'
#
loop_
_entity.id
_entity.type
_entity.pdbx_description
1 polymer ?
#
loop_
_entity_poly.entity_id
_entity_poly.type
_entity_poly.pdbx_seq_one_letter_code
_entity_poly.pdbx_strand_id
1 'polypeptide(L)'
;MIIVDEVNGFATVGAGNLAPQVPNEQVSVMVSETNRLAHSFTQQAMLVLAFLDTHDSGKQEPPYPPHCERGTGEEDLVPEL
;
A
#
# COMPACT_ATOMS: atom_id res chain seq x y z
N MET A 1 3.20 -7.79 13.89
CA MET A 1 3.41 -6.55 13.11
C MET A 1 2.11 -6.20 12.43
N ILE A 2 1.80 -4.90 12.33
CA ILE A 2 0.65 -4.42 11.56
C ILE A 2 1.21 -3.54 10.44
N ILE A 3 0.83 -3.84 9.21
CA ILE A 3 1.13 -3.05 8.01
C ILE A 3 -0.16 -2.30 7.65
N VAL A 4 -0.04 -1.02 7.35
CA VAL A 4 -1.19 -0.15 7.06
C VAL A 4 -0.97 0.48 5.69
N ASP A 5 -1.83 0.10 4.75
CA ASP A 5 -2.03 0.77 3.47
C ASP A 5 -0.76 0.90 2.60
N GLU A 6 0.16 -0.06 2.68
CA GLU A 6 1.24 -0.19 1.69
C GLU A 6 0.72 -0.84 0.40
N VAL A 7 -0.28 -0.19 -0.18
CA VAL A 7 -0.97 -0.60 -1.41
C VAL A 7 -0.47 0.21 -2.60
N ASN A 8 -0.68 -0.31 -3.81
CA ASN A 8 -0.22 0.31 -5.05
C ASN A 8 -0.68 1.76 -5.19
N GLY A 9 -1.95 2.04 -4.83
CA GLY A 9 -2.57 3.36 -4.89
C GLY A 9 -1.90 4.44 -4.04
N PHE A 10 -0.98 4.06 -3.14
CA PHE A 10 -0.19 4.98 -2.32
C PHE A 10 1.33 4.86 -2.51
N ALA A 11 1.83 3.72 -2.98
CA ALA A 11 3.27 3.45 -2.99
C ALA A 11 3.87 3.19 -4.39
N THR A 12 3.08 2.75 -5.36
CA THR A 12 3.57 2.38 -6.69
C THR A 12 3.54 3.56 -7.64
N VAL A 13 4.68 3.90 -8.25
CA VAL A 13 4.79 5.10 -9.10
C VAL A 13 3.76 5.06 -10.23
N GLY A 14 2.89 6.07 -10.28
CA GLY A 14 1.86 6.23 -11.30
C GLY A 14 0.69 5.25 -11.21
N ALA A 15 0.55 4.48 -10.12
CA ALA A 15 -0.51 3.49 -9.99
C ALA A 15 -1.90 4.10 -9.70
N GLY A 16 -1.97 5.33 -9.18
CA GLY A 16 -3.22 5.98 -8.85
C GLY A 16 -3.06 7.47 -8.53
N ASN A 17 -4.17 8.13 -8.21
CA ASN A 17 -4.20 9.58 -7.94
C ASN A 17 -3.41 10.00 -6.70
N LEU A 18 -3.25 9.09 -5.73
CA LEU A 18 -2.54 9.33 -4.47
C LEU A 18 -1.18 8.62 -4.41
N ALA A 19 -0.77 7.95 -5.48
CA ALA A 19 0.54 7.34 -5.57
C ALA A 19 1.59 8.38 -6.00
N PRO A 20 2.89 8.14 -5.73
CA PRO A 20 3.96 8.98 -6.25
C PRO A 20 3.87 9.08 -7.78
N GLN A 21 3.91 10.29 -8.34
CA GLN A 21 3.88 10.46 -9.79
C GLN A 21 5.25 10.26 -10.45
N VAL A 22 6.30 10.27 -9.63
CA VAL A 22 7.70 10.02 -10.00
C VAL A 22 8.35 9.20 -8.88
N PRO A 23 9.53 8.59 -9.11
CA PRO A 23 10.24 7.86 -8.05
C PRO A 23 10.37 8.68 -6.77
N ASN A 24 10.00 8.07 -5.65
CA ASN A 24 10.07 8.68 -4.32
C ASN A 24 10.89 7.77 -3.39
N GLU A 25 12.11 8.18 -3.09
CA GLU A 25 13.05 7.41 -2.27
C GLU A 25 12.51 7.10 -0.88
N GLN A 26 11.76 8.03 -0.26
CA GLN A 26 11.20 7.79 1.08
C GLN A 26 10.18 6.65 1.08
N VAL A 27 9.33 6.60 0.05
CA VAL A 27 8.34 5.52 -0.13
C VAL A 27 9.05 4.20 -0.40
N SER A 28 10.05 4.19 -1.30
CA SER A 28 10.82 2.97 -1.57
C SER A 28 11.55 2.44 -0.34
N VAL A 29 12.15 3.32 0.47
CA VAL A 29 12.80 2.94 1.73
C VAL A 29 11.78 2.38 2.72
N MET A 30 10.62 3.04 2.87
CA MET A 30 9.55 2.58 3.74
C MET A 30 9.13 1.14 3.38
N VAL A 31 8.79 0.88 2.11
CA VAL A 31 8.40 -0.46 1.63
C VAL A 31 9.49 -1.49 1.91
N SER A 32 10.76 -1.14 1.64
CA SER A 32 11.88 -2.06 1.88
C SER A 32 12.08 -2.41 3.36
N GLU A 33 11.89 -1.44 4.26
CA GLU A 33 12.00 -1.65 5.70
C GLU A 33 10.80 -2.43 6.25
N THR A 34 9.60 -2.16 5.75
CA THR A 34 8.41 -2.94 6.09
C THR A 34 8.59 -4.40 5.69
N ASN A 35 9.06 -4.67 4.48
CA ASN A 35 9.33 -6.03 4.02
C ASN A 35 10.37 -6.73 4.91
N ARG A 36 11.49 -6.06 5.20
CA ARG A 36 12.54 -6.58 6.08
C ARG A 36 12.01 -6.93 7.47
N LEU A 37 11.16 -6.06 8.05
CA LEU A 37 10.54 -6.29 9.35
C LEU A 37 9.51 -7.43 9.30
N ALA A 38 8.65 -7.48 8.27
CA ALA A 38 7.66 -8.54 8.08
C ALA A 38 8.33 -9.92 8.00
N HIS A 39 9.43 -10.03 7.27
CA HIS A 39 10.25 -11.24 7.23
C HIS A 39 10.81 -11.62 8.61
N SER A 40 11.33 -10.67 9.39
CA SER A 40 11.82 -10.93 10.75
C SER A 40 10.71 -11.43 11.69
N PHE A 41 9.50 -10.88 11.57
CA PHE A 41 8.34 -11.33 12.35
C PHE A 41 7.91 -12.75 11.96
N THR A 42 7.79 -13.03 10.67
CA THR A 42 7.38 -14.36 10.17
C THR A 42 8.41 -15.44 10.51
N GLN A 43 9.71 -15.14 10.46
CA GLN A 43 10.78 -16.06 10.90
C GLN A 43 10.68 -16.44 12.38
N GLN A 44 10.11 -15.56 13.20
CA GLN A 44 9.86 -15.81 14.63
C GLN A 44 8.46 -16.36 14.91
N ALA A 45 7.72 -16.78 13.88
CA ALA A 45 6.33 -17.21 13.96
C ALA A 45 5.39 -16.18 14.62
N MET A 46 5.74 -14.90 14.52
CA MET A 46 4.89 -13.80 14.99
C MET A 46 3.88 -13.42 13.91
N LEU A 47 2.68 -13.03 14.34
CA LEU A 47 1.61 -12.61 13.44
C LEU A 47 1.98 -11.32 12.68
N VAL A 48 1.71 -11.32 11.38
CA VAL A 48 1.69 -10.12 10.53
C VAL A 48 0.26 -9.95 10.02
N LEU A 49 -0.28 -8.74 10.16
CA LEU A 49 -1.61 -8.37 9.68
C LEU A 49 -1.48 -7.13 8.78
N ALA A 50 -2.11 -7.15 7.61
CA ALA A 50 -2.17 -6.00 6.71
C ALA A 50 -3.59 -5.46 6.63
N PHE A 51 -3.74 -4.15 6.78
CA PHE A 51 -4.94 -3.42 6.41
C PHE A 51 -4.70 -2.73 5.08
N LEU A 52 -5.68 -2.83 4.19
CA LEU A 52 -5.63 -2.32 2.83
C LEU A 52 -6.81 -1.37 2.69
N ASP A 53 -6.53 -0.11 2.39
CA ASP A 53 -7.56 0.81 1.98
C ASP A 53 -8.23 0.29 0.69
N THR A 54 -9.56 0.26 0.68
CA THR A 54 -10.32 -0.29 -0.45
C THR A 54 -11.68 0.37 -0.53
N HIS A 55 -11.90 1.08 -1.64
CA HIS A 55 -13.12 1.84 -1.88
C HIS A 55 -14.05 1.13 -2.86
N ASP A 56 -15.35 1.37 -2.71
CA ASP A 56 -16.32 1.00 -3.73
C ASP A 56 -16.17 1.94 -4.94
N SER A 57 -16.16 1.37 -6.14
CA SER A 57 -15.91 2.16 -7.35
C SER A 57 -16.95 3.26 -7.54
N GLY A 58 -16.48 4.47 -7.85
CA GLY A 58 -17.31 5.64 -8.11
C GLY A 58 -17.92 6.30 -6.87
N LYS A 59 -17.69 5.76 -5.67
CA LYS A 59 -18.10 6.40 -4.42
C LYS A 59 -17.13 7.54 -4.09
N GLN A 60 -17.65 8.76 -4.02
CA GLN A 60 -16.83 9.94 -3.73
C GLN A 60 -16.53 10.07 -2.23
N GLU A 61 -15.28 10.36 -1.89
CA GLU A 61 -14.83 10.59 -0.51
C GLU A 61 -14.02 11.89 -0.39
N PRO A 62 -14.68 13.07 -0.51
CA PRO A 62 -13.98 14.34 -0.40
C PRO A 62 -13.31 14.49 0.99
N PRO A 63 -12.08 15.04 1.05
CA PRO A 63 -11.40 15.79 0.00
C PRO A 63 -10.54 14.94 -0.96
N TYR A 64 -10.53 13.62 -0.81
CA TYR A 64 -9.66 12.76 -1.57
C TYR A 64 -10.19 12.52 -3.00
N PRO A 65 -9.29 12.46 -4.01
CA PRO A 65 -9.67 11.95 -5.32
C PRO A 65 -10.02 10.46 -5.22
N PRO A 66 -10.64 9.84 -6.25
CA PRO A 66 -10.77 8.38 -6.30
C PRO A 66 -9.41 7.71 -6.12
N HIS A 67 -9.33 6.70 -5.26
CA HIS A 67 -8.11 5.96 -4.96
C HIS A 67 -8.49 4.57 -4.46
N CYS A 68 -7.58 3.60 -4.60
CA CYS A 68 -7.72 2.26 -4.04
C CYS A 68 -9.10 1.62 -4.30
N GLU A 69 -9.67 1.87 -5.48
CA GLU A 69 -11.00 1.34 -5.82
C GLU A 69 -10.89 -0.17 -6.09
N ARG A 70 -11.82 -0.93 -5.52
CA ARG A 70 -11.87 -2.39 -5.69
C ARG A 70 -11.91 -2.79 -7.17
N GLY A 71 -11.00 -3.68 -7.55
CA GLY A 71 -10.84 -4.24 -8.89
C GLY A 71 -9.92 -3.42 -9.80
N THR A 72 -9.27 -2.37 -9.31
CA THR A 72 -8.36 -1.54 -10.12
C THR A 72 -6.90 -1.99 -10.02
N GLY A 73 -6.55 -2.71 -8.95
CA GLY A 73 -5.18 -3.06 -8.58
C GLY A 73 -4.50 -1.98 -7.74
N GLU A 74 -5.11 -0.79 -7.59
CA GLU A 74 -4.63 0.23 -6.66
C GLU A 74 -4.75 -0.24 -5.20
N GLU A 75 -5.77 -1.04 -4.89
CA GLU A 75 -6.06 -1.53 -3.55
C GLU A 75 -5.18 -2.71 -3.11
N ASP A 76 -4.46 -3.33 -4.05
CA ASP A 76 -3.58 -4.45 -3.76
C ASP A 76 -2.30 -3.98 -3.06
N LEU A 77 -1.75 -4.81 -2.16
CA LEU A 77 -0.43 -4.58 -1.59
C LEU A 77 0.62 -4.40 -2.71
N VAL A 78 1.63 -3.59 -2.43
CA VAL A 78 2.79 -3.49 -3.32
C VAL A 78 3.44 -4.87 -3.50
N PRO A 79 3.94 -5.22 -4.71
CA PRO A 79 4.48 -6.56 -4.99
C PRO A 79 5.66 -7.00 -4.11
N GLU A 80 6.33 -6.06 -3.47
CA GLU A 80 7.43 -6.31 -2.55
C GLU A 80 6.99 -6.94 -1.21
N LEU A 81 5.71 -6.84 -0.84
CA LEU A 81 5.11 -7.38 0.40
C LEU A 81 4.22 -8.59 0.12
#